data_AF-A0A7W7ZPX0-F1
#
_entry.id   AF-A0A7W7ZPX0-F1
#
_cell.length_a   1.000
_cell.length_b   1.000
_cell.length_c   1.000
_cell.angle_alpha   90.00
_cell.angle_beta   90.00
_cell.angle_gamma   90.00
#
_symmetry.space_group_name_H-M   'P 1'
#
loop_
_entity.id
_entity.type
_entity.pdbx_description
1 polymer ?
#
loop_
_entity_poly.entity_id
_entity_poly.type
_entity_poly.pdbx_seq_one_letter_code
_entity_poly.pdbx_strand_id
1 'polypeptide(L)'
;MPLSSEPSSLTLYHRLMSAVMLSPEDRARRVKVLLFDVDGVLTNGEITIIPNGAPNTELKGVEVKSFSAHDGLGISLARLAGLKIGFVTKRNSQVVAIRARDLKIDHVYQGQAHKMEAIAKILVAEGCTLDELAYVGDDIIDLPVMRRVGFAIATANARPQVKAAAHYTTPMSGGFGAGRDAIDFILNARGILDEMIERYLDAENPESQRADIGVGNM
;
A
#
# COMPACT_ATOMS: atom_id res chain seq x y z
N MET A 1 43.64 12.54 -37.05
CA MET A 1 43.12 11.46 -36.19
C MET A 1 42.50 12.11 -34.97
N PRO A 2 41.18 11.99 -34.71
CA PRO A 2 40.62 12.51 -33.48
C PRO A 2 40.91 11.51 -32.36
N LEU A 3 41.57 11.97 -31.29
CA LEU A 3 41.71 11.25 -30.04
C LEU A 3 40.32 11.06 -29.44
N SER A 4 39.82 9.82 -29.43
CA SER A 4 38.65 9.45 -28.65
C SER A 4 38.98 9.63 -27.17
N SER A 5 38.41 10.67 -26.54
CA SER A 5 38.51 10.86 -25.10
C SER A 5 37.71 9.77 -24.40
N GLU A 6 38.40 8.78 -23.83
CA GLU A 6 37.79 7.80 -22.94
C GLU A 6 37.05 8.51 -21.80
N PRO A 7 35.79 8.14 -21.49
CA PRO A 7 35.05 8.77 -20.41
C PRO A 7 35.76 8.51 -19.08
N SER A 8 35.82 9.53 -18.21
CA SER A 8 36.45 9.41 -16.91
C SER A 8 35.81 8.31 -16.07
N SER A 9 36.60 7.67 -15.18
CA SER A 9 36.11 6.61 -14.29
C SER A 9 34.89 7.05 -13.45
N LEU A 10 34.81 8.35 -13.11
CA LEU A 10 33.66 8.95 -12.41
C LEU A 10 32.39 8.96 -13.26
N THR A 11 32.52 9.21 -14.57
CA THR A 11 31.40 9.22 -15.52
C THR A 11 30.92 7.80 -15.79
N LEU A 12 31.85 6.84 -15.89
CA LEU A 12 31.52 5.42 -16.02
C LEU A 12 30.85 4.89 -14.74
N TYR A 13 31.35 5.28 -13.56
CA TYR A 13 30.77 4.92 -12.26
C TYR A 13 29.37 5.52 -12.08
N HIS A 14 29.16 6.80 -12.41
CA HIS A 14 27.81 7.39 -12.37
C HIS A 14 26.85 6.72 -13.35
N ARG A 15 27.33 6.32 -14.53
CA ARG A 15 26.52 5.62 -15.54
C ARG A 15 26.23 4.17 -15.17
N LEU A 16 27.18 3.49 -14.51
CA LEU A 16 26.99 2.17 -13.91
C LEU A 16 26.04 2.24 -12.71
N MET A 17 26.16 3.25 -11.86
CA MET A 17 25.27 3.45 -10.71
C MET A 17 23.87 3.87 -11.11
N SER A 18 23.71 4.70 -12.15
CA SER A 18 22.39 4.97 -12.73
C SER A 18 21.80 3.74 -13.42
N ALA A 19 22.64 2.83 -13.94
CA ALA A 19 22.22 1.53 -14.47
C ALA A 19 21.92 0.47 -13.38
N VAL A 20 22.23 0.75 -12.11
CA VAL A 20 21.99 -0.15 -10.96
C VAL A 20 20.75 0.24 -10.15
N MET A 21 20.14 1.39 -10.42
CA MET A 21 18.85 1.75 -9.81
C MET A 21 17.69 1.14 -10.60
N LEU A 22 17.01 0.16 -10.00
CA LEU A 22 15.79 -0.42 -10.56
C LEU A 22 14.72 0.66 -10.78
N SER A 23 14.10 0.61 -11.95
CA SER A 23 12.91 1.41 -12.25
C SER A 23 11.76 1.05 -11.29
N PRO A 24 10.79 1.96 -11.08
CA PRO A 24 9.58 1.66 -10.32
C PRO A 24 8.85 0.40 -10.83
N GLU A 25 8.80 0.21 -12.15
CA GLU A 25 8.18 -0.94 -12.81
C GLU A 25 8.93 -2.25 -12.49
N ASP A 26 10.27 -2.24 -12.55
CA ASP A 26 11.10 -3.42 -12.23
C ASP A 26 11.00 -3.83 -10.75
N ARG A 27 10.78 -2.85 -9.86
CA ARG A 27 10.52 -3.11 -8.44
C ARG A 27 9.12 -3.69 -8.25
N ALA A 28 8.11 -3.10 -8.88
CA ALA A 28 6.72 -3.51 -8.78
C ALA A 28 6.47 -4.95 -9.28
N ARG A 29 7.20 -5.39 -10.31
CA ARG A 29 7.14 -6.79 -10.81
C ARG A 29 7.53 -7.83 -9.77
N ARG A 30 8.37 -7.48 -8.79
CA ARG A 30 8.88 -8.41 -7.75
C ARG A 30 7.95 -8.55 -6.56
N VAL A 31 6.96 -7.68 -6.43
CA VAL A 31 6.13 -7.59 -5.23
C VAL A 31 5.35 -8.89 -5.01
N LYS A 32 5.24 -9.36 -3.78
CA LYS A 32 4.37 -10.46 -3.36
C LYS A 32 3.44 -10.03 -2.25
N VAL A 33 3.93 -9.12 -1.42
CA VAL A 33 3.18 -8.53 -0.29
C VAL A 33 3.06 -7.03 -0.50
N LEU A 34 1.84 -6.51 -0.45
CA LEU A 34 1.55 -5.07 -0.49
C LEU A 34 0.93 -4.64 0.83
N LEU A 35 1.62 -3.75 1.53
CA LEU A 35 1.20 -3.22 2.81
C LEU A 35 0.84 -1.75 2.71
N PHE A 36 -0.17 -1.35 3.46
CA PHE A 36 -0.65 0.03 3.53
C PHE A 36 -0.54 0.54 4.97
N ASP A 37 -0.11 1.79 5.14
CA ASP A 37 -0.66 2.58 6.24
C ASP A 37 -2.16 2.83 6.03
N VAL A 38 -2.85 3.32 7.06
CA VAL A 38 -4.28 3.60 7.00
C VAL A 38 -4.54 5.09 6.84
N ASP A 39 -4.06 5.91 7.78
CA ASP A 39 -4.53 7.29 7.93
C ASP A 39 -3.71 8.23 7.06
N GLY A 40 -4.28 8.75 5.99
CA GLY A 40 -3.55 9.52 4.96
C GLY A 40 -3.15 8.68 3.75
N VAL A 41 -3.44 7.37 3.79
CA VAL A 41 -3.26 6.42 2.69
C VAL A 41 -4.58 5.81 2.22
N LEU A 42 -5.25 5.03 3.07
CA LEU A 42 -6.57 4.44 2.76
C LEU A 42 -7.72 5.36 3.22
N THR A 43 -7.40 6.36 4.02
CA THR A 43 -8.27 7.48 4.41
C THR A 43 -7.60 8.81 4.03
N ASN A 44 -8.34 9.90 4.10
CA ASN A 44 -7.82 11.26 3.87
C ASN A 44 -6.94 11.80 5.02
N GLY A 45 -6.72 11.02 6.08
CA GLY A 45 -5.92 11.40 7.25
C GLY A 45 -6.68 12.15 8.34
N GLU A 46 -7.96 12.47 8.13
CA GLU A 46 -8.78 13.11 9.16
C GLU A 46 -9.20 12.13 10.26
N ILE A 47 -9.27 12.64 11.49
CA ILE A 47 -9.76 11.89 12.65
C ILE A 47 -11.04 12.58 13.13
N THR A 48 -12.20 12.07 12.69
CA THR A 48 -13.49 12.57 13.15
C THR A 48 -13.90 11.85 14.42
N ILE A 49 -14.24 12.60 15.47
CA ILE A 49 -14.69 12.06 16.76
C ILE A 49 -16.05 12.68 17.09
N ILE A 50 -17.07 11.83 17.22
CA ILE A 50 -18.42 12.23 17.62
C ILE A 50 -18.56 12.01 19.13
N PRO A 51 -18.87 13.05 19.93
CA PRO A 51 -19.16 12.89 21.35
C PRO A 51 -20.34 11.95 21.56
N ASN A 52 -20.17 10.96 22.44
CA ASN A 52 -21.19 10.00 22.84
C ASN A 52 -21.19 9.83 24.35
N GLY A 53 -22.34 10.04 24.98
CA GLY A 53 -22.49 9.98 26.42
C GLY A 53 -23.71 10.78 26.87
N ALA A 54 -24.33 10.35 27.96
CA ALA A 54 -25.41 11.10 28.58
C ALA A 54 -24.83 12.26 29.43
N PRO A 55 -25.63 13.31 29.72
CA PRO A 55 -25.25 14.31 30.71
C PRO A 55 -24.80 13.63 32.02
N ASN A 56 -23.72 14.12 32.62
CA ASN A 56 -23.11 13.59 33.84
C ASN A 56 -22.54 12.16 33.75
N THR A 57 -22.25 11.67 32.54
CA THR A 57 -21.43 10.46 32.32
C THR A 57 -20.08 10.83 31.72
N GLU A 58 -19.11 9.93 31.81
CA GLU A 58 -17.84 10.08 31.09
C GLU A 58 -18.10 10.15 29.58
N LEU A 59 -17.75 11.28 28.96
CA LEU A 59 -17.85 11.50 27.52
C LEU A 59 -16.89 10.54 26.78
N LYS A 60 -17.46 9.61 26.01
CA LYS A 60 -16.70 8.74 25.11
C LYS A 60 -16.80 9.28 23.68
N GLY A 61 -15.74 9.15 22.90
CA GLY A 61 -15.76 9.51 21.47
C GLY A 61 -16.02 8.29 20.60
N VAL A 62 -16.94 8.38 19.65
CA VAL A 62 -17.04 7.45 18.53
C VAL A 62 -16.16 7.97 17.40
N GLU A 63 -15.14 7.19 17.01
CA GLU A 63 -14.27 7.53 15.88
C GLU A 63 -14.97 7.19 14.55
N VAL A 64 -14.86 8.09 13.57
CA VAL A 64 -15.34 7.89 12.20
C VAL A 64 -14.17 8.06 11.24
N LYS A 65 -14.05 7.13 10.28
CA LYS A 65 -13.09 7.17 9.17
C LYS A 65 -13.81 6.84 7.87
N SER A 66 -13.48 7.55 6.81
CA SER A 66 -13.99 7.28 5.47
C SER A 66 -12.92 6.59 4.63
N PHE A 67 -13.31 5.55 3.90
CA PHE A 67 -12.47 4.79 2.97
C PHE A 67 -13.03 4.92 1.56
N SER A 68 -12.15 4.80 0.56
CA SER A 68 -12.58 4.79 -0.84
C SER A 68 -13.14 3.43 -1.26
N ALA A 69 -14.23 3.44 -2.02
CA ALA A 69 -14.71 2.25 -2.73
C ALA A 69 -13.75 1.82 -3.84
N HIS A 70 -13.05 2.76 -4.48
CA HIS A 70 -12.04 2.47 -5.49
C HIS A 70 -10.88 1.67 -4.92
N ASP A 71 -10.39 2.05 -3.72
CA ASP A 71 -9.35 1.30 -3.01
C ASP A 71 -9.85 -0.11 -2.65
N GLY A 72 -11.11 -0.24 -2.25
CA GLY A 72 -11.74 -1.54 -1.98
C GLY A 72 -11.72 -2.48 -3.19
N LEU A 73 -12.16 -1.99 -4.36
CA LEU A 73 -12.11 -2.76 -5.60
C LEU A 73 -10.68 -3.11 -6.00
N GLY A 74 -9.75 -2.16 -5.87
CA GLY A 74 -8.32 -2.42 -6.12
C GLY A 74 -7.80 -3.56 -5.26
N ILE A 75 -8.12 -3.56 -3.97
CA ILE A 75 -7.71 -4.64 -3.04
C ILE A 75 -8.29 -6.00 -3.48
N SER A 76 -9.54 -6.04 -3.95
CA SER A 76 -10.13 -7.26 -4.52
C SER A 76 -9.35 -7.75 -5.74
N LEU A 77 -8.96 -6.87 -6.67
CA LEU A 77 -8.11 -7.22 -7.83
C LEU A 77 -6.73 -7.73 -7.40
N ALA A 78 -6.09 -7.07 -6.44
CA ALA A 78 -4.79 -7.47 -5.93
C ALA A 78 -4.82 -8.88 -5.31
N ARG A 79 -5.86 -9.17 -4.51
CA ARG A 79 -6.07 -10.50 -3.92
C ARG A 79 -6.35 -11.56 -4.98
N LEU A 80 -7.13 -11.23 -6.02
CA LEU A 80 -7.37 -12.12 -7.16
C LEU A 80 -6.06 -12.43 -7.92
N ALA A 81 -5.15 -11.46 -8.00
CA ALA A 81 -3.80 -11.63 -8.55
C ALA A 81 -2.83 -12.39 -7.63
N GLY A 82 -3.30 -12.87 -6.47
CA GLY A 82 -2.49 -13.62 -5.50
C GLY A 82 -1.56 -12.77 -4.64
N LEU A 83 -1.72 -11.44 -4.62
CA LEU A 83 -0.99 -10.58 -3.70
C LEU A 83 -1.50 -10.75 -2.27
N LYS A 84 -0.57 -10.76 -1.32
CA LYS A 84 -0.87 -10.68 0.11
C LYS A 84 -1.01 -9.23 0.53
N ILE A 85 -2.13 -8.90 1.15
CA ILE A 85 -2.45 -7.53 1.51
C ILE A 85 -2.44 -7.35 3.02
N GLY A 86 -1.91 -6.23 3.49
CA GLY A 86 -1.91 -5.93 4.91
C GLY A 86 -2.03 -4.46 5.28
N PHE A 87 -2.58 -4.20 6.46
CA PHE A 87 -2.65 -2.88 7.09
C PHE A 87 -1.70 -2.82 8.28
N VAL A 88 -0.84 -1.80 8.31
CA VAL A 88 0.08 -1.55 9.42
C VAL A 88 -0.08 -0.10 9.88
N THR A 89 -0.79 0.10 10.99
CA THR A 89 -1.14 1.42 11.51
C THR A 89 -0.72 1.62 12.96
N LYS A 90 -0.38 2.86 13.30
CA LYS A 90 -0.04 3.28 14.67
C LYS A 90 -1.27 3.32 15.57
N ARG A 91 -2.44 3.69 15.06
CA ARG A 91 -3.66 3.80 15.87
C ARG A 91 -4.28 2.43 16.08
N ASN A 92 -5.06 2.31 17.15
CA ASN A 92 -5.93 1.16 17.35
C ASN A 92 -7.37 1.64 17.17
N SER A 93 -8.07 1.11 16.17
CA SER A 93 -9.37 1.57 15.73
C SER A 93 -10.26 0.37 15.36
N GLN A 94 -11.48 0.35 15.90
CA GLN A 94 -12.48 -0.63 15.50
C GLN A 94 -12.92 -0.44 14.05
N VAL A 95 -12.93 0.80 13.56
CA VAL A 95 -13.31 1.14 12.18
C VAL A 95 -12.36 0.47 11.19
N VAL A 96 -11.06 0.49 11.49
CA VAL A 96 -10.04 -0.20 10.68
C VAL A 96 -10.22 -1.71 10.72
N ALA A 97 -10.53 -2.28 11.89
CA ALA A 97 -10.77 -3.72 12.02
C ALA A 97 -11.99 -4.20 11.22
N ILE A 98 -13.08 -3.41 11.21
CA ILE A 98 -14.27 -3.68 10.41
C ILE A 98 -13.90 -3.65 8.92
N ARG A 99 -13.28 -2.56 8.45
CA ARG A 99 -12.93 -2.42 7.04
C ARG A 99 -11.97 -3.50 6.56
N ALA A 100 -10.99 -3.87 7.38
CA ALA A 100 -10.06 -4.95 7.06
C ALA A 100 -10.76 -6.32 6.93
N ARG A 101 -11.80 -6.57 7.75
CA ARG A 101 -12.62 -7.78 7.65
C ARG A 101 -13.44 -7.80 6.37
N ASP A 102 -14.09 -6.68 6.04
CA ASP A 102 -14.90 -6.55 4.82
C ASP A 102 -14.05 -6.84 3.57
N LEU A 103 -12.83 -6.29 3.55
CA LEU A 103 -11.87 -6.46 2.46
C LEU A 103 -11.07 -7.77 2.51
N LYS A 104 -11.30 -8.61 3.53
CA LYS A 104 -10.63 -9.91 3.73
C LYS A 104 -9.10 -9.78 3.68
N ILE A 105 -8.57 -8.78 4.37
CA ILE A 105 -7.13 -8.47 4.47
C ILE A 105 -6.38 -9.60 5.20
N ASP A 106 -5.24 -10.03 4.66
CA ASP A 106 -4.45 -11.13 5.23
C ASP A 106 -3.77 -10.73 6.55
N HIS A 107 -3.22 -9.52 6.62
CA HIS A 107 -2.39 -9.05 7.75
C HIS A 107 -2.91 -7.75 8.33
N VAL A 108 -3.31 -7.73 9.60
CA VAL A 108 -3.77 -6.50 10.27
C VAL A 108 -2.98 -6.27 11.55
N TYR A 109 -2.12 -5.25 11.54
CA TYR A 109 -1.31 -4.86 12.68
C TYR A 109 -1.65 -3.41 13.09
N GLN A 110 -2.39 -3.29 14.19
CA GLN A 110 -2.76 -2.00 14.79
C GLN A 110 -1.88 -1.68 16.01
N GLY A 111 -1.85 -0.42 16.45
CA GLY A 111 -1.05 -0.01 17.60
C GLY A 111 0.46 -0.01 17.35
N GLN A 112 0.92 -0.01 16.10
CA GLN A 112 2.32 -0.19 15.75
C GLN A 112 3.07 1.15 15.69
N ALA A 113 3.67 1.57 16.80
CA ALA A 113 4.57 2.73 16.81
C ALA A 113 5.89 2.45 16.05
N HIS A 114 6.37 1.20 16.11
CA HIS A 114 7.56 0.73 15.41
C HIS A 114 7.17 -0.30 14.35
N LYS A 115 6.76 0.19 13.18
CA LYS A 115 6.16 -0.64 12.12
C LYS A 115 7.04 -1.81 11.65
N MET A 116 8.37 -1.70 11.74
CA MET A 116 9.30 -2.78 11.35
C MET A 116 9.09 -4.09 12.10
N GLU A 117 8.56 -4.07 13.33
CA GLU A 117 8.23 -5.29 14.07
C GLU A 117 7.10 -6.08 13.41
N ALA A 118 6.07 -5.39 12.93
CA ALA A 118 4.99 -5.99 12.14
C ALA A 118 5.53 -6.51 10.81
N ILE A 119 6.38 -5.74 10.12
CA ILE A 119 7.01 -6.16 8.85
C ILE A 119 7.77 -7.47 9.05
N ALA A 120 8.61 -7.59 10.09
CA ALA A 120 9.38 -8.80 10.34
C ALA A 120 8.48 -10.04 10.52
N LYS A 121 7.34 -9.91 11.20
CA LYS A 121 6.37 -11.01 11.37
C LYS A 121 5.73 -11.41 10.03
N ILE A 122 5.39 -10.43 9.20
CA ILE A 122 4.79 -10.67 7.87
C ILE A 122 5.78 -11.37 6.94
N LEU A 123 7.06 -10.93 6.92
CA LEU A 123 8.10 -11.58 6.11
C LEU A 123 8.26 -13.06 6.47
N VAL A 124 8.23 -13.39 7.77
CA VAL A 124 8.28 -14.78 8.24
C VAL A 124 7.03 -15.56 7.84
N ALA A 125 5.85 -14.98 8.04
CA ALA A 125 4.58 -15.64 7.74
C ALA A 125 4.42 -15.95 6.24
N GLU A 126 4.86 -15.04 5.37
CA GLU A 126 4.72 -15.17 3.91
C GLU A 126 5.95 -15.76 3.22
N GLY A 127 7.03 -16.04 3.96
CA GLY A 127 8.27 -16.56 3.40
C GLY A 127 8.87 -15.67 2.31
N CYS A 128 8.74 -14.35 2.46
CA CYS A 128 9.19 -13.36 1.48
C CYS A 128 10.30 -12.46 2.03
N THR A 129 10.94 -11.72 1.13
CA THR A 129 12.00 -10.77 1.46
C THR A 129 11.51 -9.33 1.38
N LEU A 130 12.30 -8.39 1.95
CA LEU A 130 12.00 -6.97 1.81
C LEU A 130 11.94 -6.51 0.35
N ASP A 131 12.74 -7.11 -0.55
CA ASP A 131 12.76 -6.79 -1.98
C ASP A 131 11.46 -7.16 -2.70
N GLU A 132 10.69 -8.09 -2.13
CA GLU A 132 9.38 -8.54 -2.62
C GLU A 132 8.23 -7.85 -1.89
N LEU A 133 8.51 -6.87 -1.04
CA LEU A 133 7.51 -6.13 -0.28
C LEU A 133 7.34 -4.72 -0.85
N ALA A 134 6.07 -4.33 -1.03
CA ALA A 134 5.69 -2.95 -1.27
C ALA A 134 5.03 -2.34 -0.04
N TYR A 135 5.31 -1.06 0.20
CA TYR A 135 4.72 -0.30 1.30
C TYR A 135 4.20 1.04 0.82
N VAL A 136 2.93 1.35 1.10
CA VAL A 136 2.31 2.65 0.84
C VAL A 136 2.20 3.45 2.13
N GLY A 137 2.81 4.63 2.15
CA GLY A 137 2.84 5.53 3.31
C GLY A 137 2.63 7.00 2.93
N ASP A 138 2.39 7.85 3.93
CA ASP A 138 2.16 9.28 3.74
C ASP A 138 2.94 10.18 4.71
N ASP A 139 3.32 9.71 5.89
CA ASP A 139 4.01 10.51 6.91
C ASP A 139 5.31 9.86 7.43
N ILE A 140 6.07 10.62 8.23
CA ILE A 140 7.43 10.27 8.68
C ILE A 140 7.51 8.96 9.47
N ILE A 141 6.39 8.50 10.04
CA ILE A 141 6.27 7.23 10.75
C ILE A 141 6.49 6.03 9.81
N ASP A 142 6.30 6.22 8.51
CA ASP A 142 6.44 5.18 7.47
C ASP A 142 7.88 5.06 6.96
N LEU A 143 8.69 6.11 7.11
CA LEU A 143 10.06 6.16 6.61
C LEU A 143 10.95 4.97 7.05
N PRO A 144 10.86 4.43 8.29
CA PRO A 144 11.64 3.27 8.67
C PRO A 144 11.36 2.04 7.78
N VAL A 145 10.12 1.88 7.31
CA VAL A 145 9.72 0.80 6.41
C VAL A 145 10.07 1.17 4.96
N MET A 146 9.63 2.35 4.50
CA MET A 146 9.79 2.78 3.11
C MET A 146 11.25 2.81 2.66
N ARG A 147 12.20 3.15 3.54
CA ARG A 147 13.63 3.15 3.20
C ARG A 147 14.25 1.76 3.01
N ARG A 148 13.52 0.69 3.33
CA ARG A 148 14.06 -0.69 3.37
C ARG A 148 13.36 -1.66 2.42
N VAL A 149 12.13 -1.37 2.04
CA VAL A 149 11.33 -2.24 1.18
C VAL A 149 11.74 -2.12 -0.28
N GLY A 150 11.51 -3.18 -1.06
CA GLY A 150 11.82 -3.22 -2.49
C GLY A 150 11.06 -2.17 -3.29
N PHE A 151 9.81 -1.89 -2.89
CA PHE A 151 8.97 -0.90 -3.54
C PHE A 151 8.21 0.03 -2.57
N ALA A 152 8.81 1.17 -2.22
CA ALA A 152 8.16 2.22 -1.46
C ALA A 152 7.29 3.13 -2.35
N ILE A 153 6.06 3.37 -1.90
CA ILE A 153 5.07 4.20 -2.59
C ILE A 153 4.59 5.30 -1.63
N ALA A 154 4.59 6.55 -2.10
CA ALA A 154 4.00 7.67 -1.37
C ALA A 154 2.64 8.04 -1.97
N THR A 155 1.68 8.43 -1.14
CA THR A 155 0.44 9.04 -1.66
C THR A 155 0.66 10.47 -2.14
N ALA A 156 -0.25 11.00 -2.97
CA ALA A 156 -0.12 12.38 -3.47
C ALA A 156 -0.12 13.44 -2.35
N ASN A 157 -0.80 13.19 -1.23
CA ASN A 157 -0.82 14.06 -0.04
C ASN A 157 0.36 13.82 0.93
N ALA A 158 1.24 12.85 0.64
CA ALA A 158 2.35 12.51 1.52
C ALA A 158 3.29 13.69 1.78
N ARG A 159 3.92 13.69 2.95
CA ARG A 159 4.93 14.69 3.32
C ARG A 159 6.12 14.66 2.36
N PRO A 160 6.80 15.80 2.11
CA PRO A 160 7.94 15.86 1.20
C PRO A 160 9.04 14.84 1.50
N GLN A 161 9.31 14.58 2.78
CA GLN A 161 10.30 13.60 3.23
C GLN A 161 9.95 12.17 2.82
N VAL A 162 8.65 11.86 2.78
CA VAL A 162 8.11 10.54 2.39
C VAL A 162 8.18 10.37 0.88
N LYS A 163 7.76 11.38 0.13
CA LYS A 163 7.91 11.40 -1.33
C LYS A 163 9.37 11.26 -1.77
N ALA A 164 10.29 11.92 -1.07
CA ALA A 164 11.73 11.81 -1.34
C ALA A 164 12.30 10.40 -1.09
N ALA A 165 11.65 9.59 -0.25
CA ALA A 165 12.04 8.20 0.02
C ALA A 165 11.28 7.19 -0.86
N ALA A 166 10.28 7.62 -1.62
CA ALA A 166 9.44 6.74 -2.43
C ALA A 166 10.06 6.48 -3.81
N HIS A 167 9.81 5.29 -4.34
CA HIS A 167 10.13 4.94 -5.72
C HIS A 167 9.01 5.37 -6.68
N TYR A 168 7.79 5.47 -6.17
CA TYR A 168 6.61 5.91 -6.92
C TYR A 168 5.74 6.80 -6.04
N THR A 169 5.13 7.83 -6.62
CA THR A 169 4.11 8.64 -5.95
C THR A 169 2.80 8.51 -6.71
N THR A 170 1.73 8.17 -6.02
CA THR A 170 0.41 8.00 -6.64
C THR A 170 -0.12 9.35 -7.14
N PRO A 171 -0.89 9.38 -8.24
CA PRO A 171 -1.55 10.60 -8.69
C PRO A 171 -2.67 11.04 -7.73
N MET A 172 -3.43 10.10 -7.15
CA MET A 172 -4.49 10.42 -6.19
C MET A 172 -3.96 10.53 -4.77
N SER A 173 -4.68 11.32 -3.95
CA SER A 173 -4.45 11.41 -2.51
C SER A 173 -5.09 10.25 -1.76
N GLY A 174 -4.60 9.98 -0.56
CA GLY A 174 -5.13 8.94 0.31
C GLY A 174 -6.61 9.15 0.62
N GLY A 175 -7.35 8.04 0.70
CA GLY A 175 -8.80 8.05 0.84
C GLY A 175 -9.58 8.43 -0.43
N PHE A 176 -8.90 8.78 -1.52
CA PHE A 176 -9.52 9.15 -2.81
C PHE A 176 -9.11 8.24 -3.98
N GLY A 177 -8.56 7.05 -3.71
CA GLY A 177 -8.11 6.13 -4.76
C GLY A 177 -6.59 5.90 -4.83
N ALA A 178 -5.79 6.46 -3.91
CA ALA A 178 -4.34 6.23 -3.91
C ALA A 178 -3.97 4.74 -3.71
N GLY A 179 -4.75 4.00 -2.92
CA GLY A 179 -4.55 2.56 -2.77
C GLY A 179 -4.81 1.83 -4.09
N ARG A 180 -5.85 2.23 -4.82
CA ARG A 180 -6.14 1.75 -6.18
C ARG A 180 -5.00 2.07 -7.15
N ASP A 181 -4.49 3.30 -7.16
CA ASP A 181 -3.37 3.69 -8.02
C ASP A 181 -2.12 2.83 -7.79
N ALA A 182 -1.79 2.55 -6.52
CA ALA A 182 -0.65 1.71 -6.16
C ALA A 182 -0.82 0.28 -6.68
N ILE A 183 -2.03 -0.28 -6.57
CA ILE A 183 -2.35 -1.62 -7.03
C ILE A 183 -2.31 -1.68 -8.56
N ASP A 184 -2.96 -0.75 -9.25
CA ASP A 184 -2.98 -0.72 -10.71
C ASP A 184 -1.56 -0.56 -11.27
N PHE A 185 -0.71 0.25 -10.65
CA PHE A 185 0.70 0.36 -11.02
C PHE A 185 1.40 -1.01 -10.93
N ILE A 186 1.20 -1.75 -9.83
CA ILE A 186 1.82 -3.06 -9.62
C ILE A 186 1.32 -4.10 -10.63
N LEU A 187 0.01 -4.16 -10.86
CA LEU A 187 -0.59 -5.12 -11.80
C LEU A 187 -0.23 -4.80 -13.25
N ASN A 188 -0.19 -3.51 -13.63
CA ASN A 188 0.28 -3.07 -14.94
C ASN A 188 1.74 -3.39 -15.17
N ALA A 189 2.62 -3.15 -14.18
CA ALA A 189 4.03 -3.48 -14.31
C ALA A 189 4.26 -4.98 -14.58
N ARG A 190 3.38 -5.84 -14.08
CA ARG A 190 3.36 -7.29 -14.35
C ARG A 190 2.66 -7.69 -15.64
N GLY A 191 1.93 -6.78 -16.28
CA GLY A 191 1.16 -7.06 -17.49
C GLY A 191 -0.10 -7.91 -17.25
N ILE A 192 -0.67 -7.87 -16.04
CA ILE A 192 -1.83 -8.71 -15.66
C ILE A 192 -3.07 -7.90 -15.27
N LEU A 193 -3.04 -6.56 -15.32
CA LEU A 193 -4.18 -5.74 -14.87
C LEU A 193 -5.46 -6.06 -15.65
N ASP A 194 -5.41 -6.00 -16.98
CA ASP A 194 -6.57 -6.26 -17.84
C ASP A 194 -7.12 -7.68 -17.62
N GLU A 195 -6.23 -8.67 -17.49
CA GLU A 195 -6.63 -10.05 -17.15
C GLU A 195 -7.38 -10.11 -15.82
N MET A 196 -6.89 -9.44 -14.77
CA MET A 196 -7.57 -9.43 -13.47
C MET A 196 -8.92 -8.72 -13.52
N ILE A 197 -9.05 -7.68 -14.34
CA ILE A 197 -10.32 -6.99 -14.57
C ILE A 197 -11.33 -7.95 -15.21
N GLU A 198 -10.95 -8.61 -16.31
CA GLU A 198 -11.85 -9.58 -16.98
C GLU A 198 -12.23 -10.73 -16.05
N ARG A 199 -11.26 -11.27 -15.30
CA ARG A 199 -11.52 -12.33 -14.31
C ARG A 199 -12.41 -11.87 -13.15
N TYR A 200 -12.35 -10.60 -12.76
CA TYR A 200 -13.23 -10.04 -11.74
C TYR A 200 -14.65 -9.83 -12.27
N LEU A 201 -14.80 -9.42 -13.53
CA LEU A 201 -16.10 -9.21 -14.18
C LEU A 201 -16.81 -10.51 -14.55
N ASP A 202 -16.07 -11.62 -14.69
CA ASP A 202 -16.62 -12.94 -14.92
C ASP A 202 -17.42 -13.44 -13.70
N ALA A 203 -18.76 -13.43 -13.84
CA ALA A 203 -19.69 -13.87 -12.80
C ALA A 203 -19.61 -15.37 -12.49
N GLU A 204 -19.10 -16.18 -13.42
CA GLU A 204 -18.92 -17.62 -13.25
C GLU A 204 -17.61 -17.96 -12.52
N ASN A 205 -16.68 -17.00 -12.41
CA ASN A 205 -15.41 -17.19 -11.74
C ASN A 205 -15.59 -17.30 -10.21
N PRO A 206 -15.32 -18.47 -9.59
CA PRO A 206 -15.46 -18.65 -8.15
C PRO A 206 -14.48 -17.82 -7.30
N GLU A 207 -13.38 -17.34 -7.90
CA GLU A 207 -12.45 -16.41 -7.24
C GLU A 207 -12.97 -14.98 -7.24
N SER A 208 -13.70 -14.57 -8.28
CA SER A 208 -14.40 -13.27 -8.30
C SER A 208 -15.44 -13.20 -7.18
N GLN A 209 -16.25 -14.24 -7.03
CA GLN A 209 -17.25 -14.32 -5.94
C GLN A 209 -16.60 -14.28 -4.54
N ARG A 210 -15.38 -14.81 -4.38
CA ARG A 210 -14.61 -14.72 -3.13
C ARG A 210 -13.94 -13.36 -2.93
N ALA A 211 -13.66 -12.65 -4.01
CA ALA A 211 -13.15 -11.29 -4.01
C ALA A 211 -14.26 -10.24 -3.81
N ASP A 212 -15.53 -10.64 -3.98
CA ASP A 212 -16.68 -9.81 -3.64
C ASP A 212 -16.75 -9.57 -2.11
N ILE A 213 -16.92 -8.30 -1.79
CA ILE A 213 -16.94 -7.70 -0.43
C ILE A 213 -18.35 -7.21 -0.07
N GLY A 214 -19.31 -7.34 -0.99
CA GLY A 214 -20.69 -6.87 -0.89
C GLY A 214 -21.73 -7.95 -0.52
N VAL A 215 -21.31 -9.19 -0.30
CA VAL A 215 -22.17 -10.25 0.28
C VAL A 215 -22.40 -9.95 1.75
N GLY A 216 -23.22 -8.93 2.01
CA GLY A 216 -23.86 -8.77 3.30
C GLY A 216 -24.60 -10.06 3.60
N ASN A 217 -24.28 -10.70 4.72
CA ASN A 217 -25.22 -11.62 5.34
C ASN A 217 -26.42 -10.75 5.75
N MET A 218 -27.42 -10.63 4.86
CA MET A 218 -28.77 -10.24 5.26
C MET A 218 -29.40 -11.36 6.07
#